data_AF-A0A2A5V382-F1
#
_entry.id   AF-A0A2A5V382-F1
#
_cell.length_a   1.000
_cell.length_b   1.000
_cell.length_c   1.000
_cell.angle_alpha   90.00
_cell.angle_beta   90.00
_cell.angle_gamma   90.00
#
_symmetry.space_group_name_H-M   'P 1'
#
loop_
_entity.id
_entity.type
_entity.pdbx_description
1 polymer ?
#
loop_
_entity_poly.entity_id
_entity_poly.type
_entity_poly.pdbx_seq_one_letter_code
_entity_poly.pdbx_strand_id
1 'polypeptide(L)'
;MHPEILSITLFGIVAAFTPGPNNFIAFYSGFNFGIKRTIPLIIGVTLGFPFLLLCVALGLINIFKLYPLIQEILKYLGTLFLIYLAYKISFSKSTNVENKDKNPVKFINTFVFQFLNPKGVIASVIVVSTYLNPGENFVNFTTQIIILALIVSVTSITLWTFMGKFIRKFATNQKYINYFNYAMSLLLLISIITFYL
;
A
#
# COMPACT_ATOMS: atom_id res chain seq x y z
N MET A 1 11.98 -18.83 -18.06
CA MET A 1 10.94 -17.87 -17.61
C MET A 1 9.91 -18.62 -16.78
N HIS A 2 9.27 -17.98 -15.79
CA HIS A 2 8.22 -18.60 -14.98
C HIS A 2 7.06 -19.07 -15.88
N PRO A 3 6.59 -20.32 -15.77
CA PRO A 3 5.53 -20.83 -16.66
C PRO A 3 4.22 -20.03 -16.54
N GLU A 4 3.92 -19.53 -15.35
CA GLU A 4 2.68 -18.81 -15.04
C GLU A 4 2.84 -17.27 -15.00
N ILE A 5 3.86 -16.72 -15.68
CA ILE A 5 4.18 -15.28 -15.60
C ILE A 5 2.98 -14.38 -15.94
N LEU A 6 2.15 -14.79 -16.91
CA LEU A 6 0.96 -14.04 -17.31
C LEU A 6 -0.07 -13.98 -16.17
N SER A 7 -0.37 -15.11 -15.53
CA SER A 7 -1.31 -15.19 -14.41
C SER A 7 -0.81 -14.37 -13.21
N ILE A 8 0.48 -14.44 -12.91
CA ILE A 8 1.11 -13.63 -11.86
C ILE A 8 1.00 -12.14 -12.17
N THR A 9 1.23 -11.76 -13.44
CA THR A 9 1.12 -10.36 -13.89
C THR A 9 -0.30 -9.84 -13.73
N LEU A 10 -1.29 -10.59 -14.22
CA LEU A 10 -2.70 -10.21 -14.13
C LEU A 10 -3.16 -10.09 -12.67
N PHE A 11 -2.81 -11.08 -11.84
CA PHE A 11 -3.08 -11.03 -10.40
C PHE A 11 -2.45 -9.81 -9.75
N GLY A 12 -1.16 -9.55 -10.03
CA GLY A 12 -0.43 -8.40 -9.50
C GLY A 12 -1.07 -7.08 -9.88
N ILE A 13 -1.47 -6.90 -11.15
CA ILE A 13 -2.17 -5.70 -11.63
C ILE A 13 -3.47 -5.51 -10.86
N VAL A 14 -4.32 -6.54 -10.78
CA VAL A 14 -5.61 -6.44 -10.07
C VAL A 14 -5.37 -6.14 -8.59
N ALA A 15 -4.45 -6.84 -7.94
CA ALA A 15 -4.16 -6.65 -6.53
C ALA A 15 -3.62 -5.25 -6.22
N ALA A 16 -2.69 -4.74 -7.03
CA ALA A 16 -2.06 -3.44 -6.80
C ALA A 16 -2.97 -2.27 -7.17
N PHE A 17 -3.61 -2.30 -8.34
CA PHE A 17 -4.38 -1.16 -8.87
C PHE A 17 -5.78 -1.03 -8.27
N THR A 18 -6.39 -2.12 -7.78
CA THR A 18 -7.67 -2.05 -7.07
C THR A 18 -7.57 -1.08 -5.88
N PRO A 19 -8.57 -0.22 -5.62
CA PRO A 19 -8.54 0.71 -4.49
C PRO A 19 -8.24 0.03 -3.15
N GLY A 20 -7.54 0.71 -2.25
CA GLY A 20 -7.13 0.15 -0.96
C GLY A 20 -6.26 1.13 -0.18
N PRO A 21 -5.77 0.75 1.02
CA PRO A 21 -5.17 1.71 1.94
C PRO A 21 -3.95 2.45 1.36
N ASN A 22 -2.97 1.74 0.80
CA ASN A 22 -1.81 2.36 0.15
C ASN A 22 -2.23 3.35 -0.95
N ASN A 23 -3.22 2.96 -1.77
CA ASN A 23 -3.70 3.74 -2.90
C ASN A 23 -4.43 5.01 -2.45
N PHE A 24 -5.26 4.93 -1.41
CA PHE A 24 -5.93 6.08 -0.82
C PHE A 24 -4.95 7.06 -0.17
N ILE A 25 -3.93 6.56 0.54
CA ILE A 25 -2.90 7.43 1.13
C ILE A 25 -2.08 8.11 0.01
N ALA A 26 -1.71 7.39 -1.05
CA ALA A 26 -0.99 7.95 -2.20
C ALA A 26 -1.81 9.01 -2.93
N PHE A 27 -3.10 8.74 -3.17
CA PHE A 27 -4.01 9.68 -3.79
C PHE A 27 -4.21 10.93 -2.93
N TYR A 28 -4.47 10.77 -1.63
CA TYR A 28 -4.55 11.88 -0.68
C TYR A 28 -3.26 12.71 -0.65
N SER A 29 -2.09 12.05 -0.62
CA SER A 29 -0.78 12.71 -0.59
C SER A 29 -0.49 13.46 -1.88
N GLY A 30 -0.81 12.88 -3.04
CA GLY A 30 -0.73 13.53 -4.34
C GLY A 30 -1.63 14.76 -4.44
N PHE A 31 -2.84 14.67 -3.87
CA PHE A 31 -3.80 15.78 -3.84
C PHE A 31 -3.34 16.93 -2.93
N ASN A 32 -2.94 16.64 -1.68
CA ASN A 32 -2.65 17.69 -0.68
C ASN A 32 -1.20 18.19 -0.71
N PHE A 33 -0.22 17.34 -1.02
CA PHE A 33 1.22 17.67 -0.91
C PHE A 33 1.94 17.63 -2.27
N GLY A 34 1.31 17.09 -3.31
CA GLY A 34 1.90 16.96 -4.63
C GLY A 34 2.93 15.84 -4.77
N ILE A 35 3.45 15.68 -6.00
CA ILE A 35 4.27 14.52 -6.38
C ILE A 35 5.60 14.49 -5.60
N LYS A 36 6.37 15.59 -5.61
CA LYS A 36 7.70 15.64 -4.99
C LYS A 36 7.69 15.19 -3.53
N ARG A 37 6.68 15.64 -2.77
CA ARG A 37 6.52 15.30 -1.36
C ARG A 37 5.96 13.91 -1.12
N THR A 38 5.38 13.27 -2.14
CA THR A 38 4.84 11.91 -2.09
C THR A 38 5.90 10.85 -2.46
N ILE A 39 7.07 11.25 -2.96
CA ILE A 39 8.16 10.32 -3.33
C ILE A 39 8.55 9.36 -2.18
N PRO A 40 8.73 9.79 -0.91
CA PRO A 40 9.06 8.86 0.18
C PRO A 40 7.99 7.77 0.38
N LEU A 41 6.71 8.12 0.21
CA LEU A 41 5.61 7.17 0.24
C LEU A 41 5.73 6.18 -0.92
N ILE A 42 5.90 6.68 -2.15
CA ILE A 42 6.04 5.86 -3.37
C ILE A 42 7.17 4.84 -3.19
N ILE A 43 8.34 5.28 -2.75
CA ILE A 43 9.50 4.41 -2.54
C ILE A 43 9.22 3.41 -1.41
N GLY A 44 8.59 3.84 -0.31
CA GLY A 44 8.28 2.95 0.81
C GLY A 44 7.33 1.82 0.44
N VAL A 45 6.29 2.10 -0.37
CA VAL A 45 5.40 1.06 -0.89
C VAL A 45 6.13 0.18 -1.92
N THR A 46 6.83 0.81 -2.86
CA THR A 46 7.56 0.13 -3.95
C THR A 46 8.61 -0.85 -3.45
N LEU A 47 9.34 -0.52 -2.38
CA LEU A 47 10.33 -1.41 -1.80
C LEU A 47 9.73 -2.31 -0.71
N GLY A 48 8.78 -1.80 0.07
CA GLY A 48 8.19 -2.54 1.18
C GLY A 48 7.39 -3.76 0.75
N PHE A 49 6.60 -3.67 -0.34
CA PHE A 49 5.76 -4.80 -0.76
C PHE A 49 6.60 -5.95 -1.34
N PRO A 50 7.55 -5.72 -2.28
CA PRO A 50 8.46 -6.77 -2.72
C PRO A 50 9.31 -7.33 -1.58
N PHE A 51 9.73 -6.50 -0.62
CA PHE A 51 10.46 -6.99 0.55
C PHE A 51 9.59 -7.91 1.44
N LEU A 52 8.34 -7.54 1.71
CA LEU A 52 7.38 -8.42 2.37
C LEU A 52 7.21 -9.73 1.59
N LEU A 53 7.03 -9.66 0.26
CA LEU A 53 6.87 -10.83 -0.59
C LEU A 53 8.09 -11.75 -0.52
N LEU A 54 9.29 -11.18 -0.50
CA LEU A 54 10.54 -11.92 -0.30
C LEU A 54 10.56 -12.62 1.06
N CYS A 55 10.18 -11.93 2.14
CA CYS A 55 10.09 -12.55 3.47
C CYS A 55 9.08 -13.71 3.49
N VAL A 56 7.93 -13.57 2.84
CA VAL A 56 6.92 -14.63 2.72
C VAL A 56 7.46 -15.81 1.91
N ALA A 57 8.15 -15.56 0.80
CA ALA A 57 8.81 -16.58 0.00
C ALA A 57 9.89 -17.34 0.79
N LEU A 58 10.66 -16.64 1.62
CA LEU A 58 11.72 -17.23 2.47
C LEU A 58 11.19 -17.95 3.73
N GLY A 59 9.88 -18.01 3.93
CA GLY A 59 9.28 -18.84 4.98
C GLY A 59 8.50 -18.09 6.07
N LEU A 60 8.31 -16.77 5.96
CA LEU A 60 7.41 -16.04 6.87
C LEU A 60 5.97 -16.62 6.83
N ILE A 61 5.57 -17.23 5.70
CA ILE A 61 4.30 -17.98 5.59
C ILE A 61 4.20 -19.13 6.61
N ASN A 62 5.31 -19.80 6.95
CA ASN A 62 5.31 -20.90 7.91
C ASN A 62 5.14 -20.37 9.34
N ILE A 63 5.74 -19.22 9.65
CA ILE A 63 5.54 -18.53 10.94
C ILE A 63 4.07 -18.16 11.11
N PHE A 64 3.45 -17.61 10.06
CA PHE A 64 2.03 -17.28 10.06
C PHE A 64 1.13 -18.49 10.27
N LYS A 65 1.48 -19.66 9.72
CA LYS A 65 0.76 -20.92 9.95
C LYS A 65 0.95 -21.46 11.37
N LEU A 66 2.16 -21.39 11.91
CA LEU A 66 2.51 -21.90 13.25
C LEU A 66 1.98 -21.01 14.37
N TYR A 67 1.94 -19.69 14.14
CA TYR A 67 1.51 -18.69 15.11
C TYR A 67 0.42 -17.79 14.52
N PRO A 68 -0.83 -18.27 14.41
CA PRO A 68 -1.96 -17.48 13.88
C PRO A 68 -2.17 -16.16 14.63
N LEU A 69 -1.85 -16.13 15.94
CA LEU A 69 -1.96 -14.95 16.80
C LEU A 69 -1.12 -13.76 16.29
N ILE A 70 0.02 -14.01 15.62
CA ILE A 70 0.84 -12.94 15.02
C ILE A 70 0.05 -12.24 13.91
N GLN A 71 -0.72 -12.98 13.11
CA GLN A 71 -1.54 -12.39 12.05
C GLN A 71 -2.65 -11.52 12.64
N GLU A 72 -3.28 -11.95 13.74
CA GLU A 72 -4.29 -11.15 14.45
C GLU A 72 -3.68 -9.85 15.01
N ILE A 73 -2.51 -9.92 15.65
CA ILE A 73 -1.81 -8.73 16.16
C ILE A 73 -1.49 -7.76 15.02
N LEU A 74 -0.94 -8.25 13.91
CA LEU A 74 -0.62 -7.41 12.74
C LEU A 74 -1.89 -6.74 12.17
N LYS A 75 -3.01 -7.47 12.12
CA LYS A 75 -4.31 -6.95 11.69
C LYS A 75 -4.81 -5.83 12.60
N TYR A 76 -4.73 -5.99 13.92
CA TYR A 76 -5.12 -4.93 14.87
C TYR A 76 -4.18 -3.73 14.81
N LEU A 77 -2.87 -3.94 14.73
CA LEU A 77 -1.88 -2.85 14.58
C LEU A 77 -2.09 -2.08 13.27
N GLY A 78 -2.34 -2.77 12.17
CA GLY A 78 -2.68 -2.15 10.88
C GLY A 78 -3.98 -1.36 10.96
N THR A 79 -5.00 -1.89 11.64
CA THR A 79 -6.27 -1.21 11.91
C THR A 79 -6.06 0.09 12.68
N LEU A 80 -5.35 0.04 13.80
CA LEU A 80 -5.04 1.21 14.62
C LEU A 80 -4.25 2.26 13.83
N PHE A 81 -3.28 1.83 13.03
CA PHE A 81 -2.51 2.73 12.18
C PHE A 81 -3.39 3.40 11.11
N LEU A 82 -4.32 2.68 10.48
CA LEU A 82 -5.26 3.24 9.52
C LEU A 82 -6.26 4.21 10.16
N ILE A 83 -6.78 3.90 11.35
CA ILE A 83 -7.63 4.84 12.11
C ILE A 83 -6.84 6.11 12.43
N TYR A 84 -5.60 5.98 12.89
CA TYR A 84 -4.71 7.12 13.13
C TYR A 84 -4.49 7.97 11.88
N LEU A 85 -4.24 7.33 10.72
CA LEU A 85 -4.10 8.05 9.45
C LEU A 85 -5.41 8.70 8.99
N ALA A 86 -6.54 8.01 9.10
CA ALA A 86 -7.86 8.53 8.77
C ALA A 86 -8.19 9.77 9.61
N TYR A 87 -7.94 9.72 10.92
CA TYR A 87 -8.04 10.87 11.81
C TYR A 87 -7.15 12.03 11.34
N LYS A 88 -5.86 11.75 11.09
CA LYS A 88 -4.91 12.77 10.64
C LYS A 88 -5.30 13.42 9.30
N ILE A 89 -5.90 12.64 8.40
CA ILE A 89 -6.41 13.08 7.10
C ILE A 89 -7.65 13.96 7.27
N SER A 90 -8.64 13.53 8.08
CA SER A 90 -9.87 14.30 8.36
C SER A 90 -9.57 15.66 8.99
N PHE A 91 -8.64 15.69 9.95
CA PHE A 91 -8.33 16.87 10.73
C PHE A 91 -7.05 17.58 10.27
N SER A 92 -6.56 17.30 9.05
CA SER A 92 -5.45 18.06 8.48
C SER A 92 -5.92 19.50 8.26
N LYS A 93 -5.67 20.36 9.24
CA LYS A 93 -5.98 21.79 9.15
C LYS A 93 -5.27 22.35 7.92
N SER A 94 -6.03 22.86 6.97
CA SER A 94 -5.51 23.58 5.80
C SER A 94 -4.98 24.98 6.14
N THR A 95 -4.79 25.27 7.43
CA THR A 95 -4.51 26.59 7.95
C THR A 95 -3.02 26.75 8.21
N ASN A 96 -2.47 27.78 7.58
CA ASN A 96 -1.11 28.33 7.62
C ASN A 96 -0.15 27.77 6.58
N VAL A 97 0.22 28.67 5.67
CA VAL A 97 1.22 28.53 4.61
C VAL A 97 2.56 28.03 5.17
N GLU A 98 2.83 28.27 6.45
CA GLU A 98 4.05 27.87 7.18
C GLU A 98 4.08 26.38 7.59
N ASN A 99 2.93 25.70 7.73
CA ASN A 99 2.90 24.26 8.11
C ASN A 99 2.77 23.32 6.91
N LYS A 100 2.83 23.84 5.68
CA LYS A 100 2.87 23.02 4.46
C LYS A 100 4.14 22.14 4.39
N ASP A 101 5.15 22.34 5.24
CA ASP A 101 6.48 21.77 5.04
C ASP A 101 6.68 20.31 5.43
N LYS A 102 5.67 19.63 6.00
CA LYS A 102 5.83 18.23 6.41
C LYS A 102 4.71 17.38 5.82
N ASN A 103 5.01 16.64 4.74
CA ASN A 103 4.18 15.47 4.43
C ASN A 103 4.24 14.53 5.65
N PRO A 104 3.10 14.22 6.30
CA PRO A 104 3.11 13.36 7.47
C PRO A 104 3.57 11.93 7.17
N VAL A 105 3.59 11.52 5.90
CA VAL A 105 3.89 10.16 5.49
C VAL A 105 5.37 10.02 5.12
N LYS A 106 6.13 9.38 6.01
CA LYS A 106 7.55 9.07 5.85
C LYS A 106 7.75 7.71 5.19
N PHE A 107 8.88 7.52 4.52
CA PHE A 107 9.31 6.24 3.93
C PHE A 107 9.18 5.07 4.92
N ILE A 108 9.73 5.21 6.14
CA ILE A 108 9.73 4.12 7.12
C ILE A 108 8.31 3.70 7.52
N ASN A 109 7.40 4.67 7.64
CA ASN A 109 6.01 4.39 8.00
C ASN A 109 5.34 3.58 6.88
N THR A 110 5.55 3.93 5.62
CA THR A 110 4.93 3.22 4.49
C THR A 110 5.58 1.89 4.18
N PHE A 111 6.88 1.76 4.41
CA PHE A 111 7.60 0.49 4.30
C PHE A 111 7.11 -0.51 5.34
N VAL A 112 7.12 -0.14 6.62
CA VAL A 112 6.65 -1.00 7.72
C VAL A 112 5.17 -1.31 7.58
N PHE A 113 4.37 -0.34 7.11
CA PHE A 113 2.95 -0.55 6.89
C PHE A 113 2.64 -1.67 5.88
N GLN A 114 3.56 -2.05 4.99
CA GLN A 114 3.32 -3.20 4.09
C GLN A 114 3.09 -4.49 4.87
N PHE A 115 3.80 -4.69 5.99
CA PHE A 115 3.63 -5.84 6.89
C PHE A 115 2.33 -5.79 7.70
N LEU A 116 1.77 -4.60 7.89
CA LEU A 116 0.52 -4.37 8.63
C LEU A 116 -0.70 -4.25 7.71
N ASN A 117 -0.49 -4.21 6.40
CA ASN A 117 -1.53 -4.08 5.40
C ASN A 117 -1.99 -5.49 4.98
N PRO A 118 -3.11 -6.02 5.51
CA PRO A 118 -3.55 -7.38 5.21
C PRO A 118 -3.86 -7.57 3.73
N LYS A 119 -4.20 -6.52 2.97
CA LYS A 119 -4.29 -6.62 1.50
C LYS A 119 -2.95 -7.04 0.89
N GLY A 120 -1.86 -6.41 1.32
CA GLY A 120 -0.50 -6.73 0.86
C GLY A 120 -0.05 -8.11 1.36
N VAL A 121 -0.28 -8.41 2.63
CA VAL A 121 0.07 -9.70 3.23
C VAL A 121 -0.67 -10.85 2.53
N ILE A 122 -2.00 -10.77 2.38
CA ILE A 122 -2.81 -11.79 1.69
C ILE A 122 -2.35 -11.95 0.24
N ALA A 123 -2.13 -10.85 -0.49
CA ALA A 123 -1.64 -10.93 -1.86
C ALA A 123 -0.27 -11.62 -1.95
N SER A 124 0.65 -11.30 -1.04
CA SER A 124 1.97 -11.95 -1.00
C SER A 124 1.88 -13.44 -0.65
N VAL A 125 0.99 -13.81 0.27
CA VAL A 125 0.74 -15.21 0.63
C VAL A 125 0.18 -15.97 -0.57
N ILE A 126 -0.84 -15.44 -1.25
CA ILE A 126 -1.43 -16.05 -2.45
C ILE A 126 -0.38 -16.23 -3.54
N VAL A 127 0.45 -15.21 -3.79
CA VAL A 127 1.47 -15.30 -4.84
C VAL A 127 2.48 -16.41 -4.51
N VAL A 128 2.98 -16.43 -3.27
CA VAL A 128 3.96 -17.42 -2.84
C VAL A 128 3.36 -18.82 -2.81
N SER A 129 2.14 -19.01 -2.27
CA SER A 129 1.53 -20.33 -2.13
C SER A 129 1.10 -20.94 -3.46
N THR A 130 0.74 -20.10 -4.43
CA THR A 130 0.22 -20.56 -5.73
C THR A 130 1.32 -20.72 -6.76
N TYR A 131 2.29 -19.79 -6.78
CA TYR A 131 3.26 -19.71 -7.88
C TYR A 131 4.70 -20.07 -7.47
N LEU A 132 5.01 -20.25 -6.18
CA LEU A 132 6.35 -20.67 -5.75
C LEU A 132 6.33 -22.06 -5.13
N ASN A 133 7.07 -22.98 -5.76
CA ASN A 133 7.36 -24.30 -5.23
C ASN A 133 8.82 -24.39 -4.77
N PRO A 134 9.09 -25.01 -3.60
CA PRO A 134 10.46 -25.29 -3.18
C PRO A 134 11.07 -26.33 -4.13
N GLY A 135 12.15 -25.96 -4.83
CA GLY A 135 12.81 -26.79 -5.84
C GLY A 135 13.93 -26.05 -6.56
N GLU A 136 14.52 -26.67 -7.58
CA GLU A 136 15.71 -26.16 -8.28
C GLU A 136 15.55 -24.74 -8.84
N ASN A 137 14.33 -24.37 -9.27
CA ASN A 137 14.05 -23.05 -9.85
C ASN A 137 13.63 -21.98 -8.84
N PHE A 138 13.62 -22.28 -7.53
CA PHE A 138 13.07 -21.39 -6.50
C PHE A 138 13.67 -19.98 -6.54
N VAL A 139 15.00 -19.86 -6.62
CA VAL A 139 15.68 -18.55 -6.65
C VAL A 139 15.34 -17.77 -7.92
N ASN A 140 15.33 -18.44 -9.08
CA ASN A 140 15.02 -17.82 -10.37
C ASN A 140 13.57 -17.32 -10.42
N PHE A 141 12.62 -18.13 -9.96
CA PHE A 141 11.19 -17.80 -9.93
C PHE A 141 10.89 -16.70 -8.92
N THR A 142 11.49 -16.76 -7.72
CA THR A 142 11.36 -15.71 -6.72
C THR A 142 11.88 -14.38 -7.27
N THR A 143 13.04 -14.38 -7.94
CA THR A 143 13.62 -13.18 -8.55
C THR A 143 12.69 -12.55 -9.59
N GLN A 144 12.10 -13.36 -10.48
CA GLN A 144 11.16 -12.86 -11.50
C GLN A 144 9.90 -12.26 -10.87
N ILE A 145 9.35 -12.89 -9.84
CA ILE A 145 8.18 -12.38 -9.12
C ILE A 145 8.50 -11.08 -8.38
N ILE A 146 9.68 -10.96 -7.78
CA ILE A 146 10.11 -9.74 -7.09
C ILE A 146 10.28 -8.57 -8.07
N ILE A 147 10.89 -8.81 -9.23
CA ILE A 147 11.01 -7.80 -10.30
C ILE A 147 9.63 -7.34 -10.76
N LEU A 148 8.71 -8.28 -10.96
CA LEU A 148 7.34 -7.98 -11.34
C LEU A 148 6.62 -7.18 -10.25
N ALA A 149 6.76 -7.55 -8.98
CA ALA A 149 6.19 -6.83 -7.85
C ALA A 149 6.74 -5.40 -7.75
N LEU A 150 8.03 -5.17 -8.02
CA LEU A 150 8.63 -3.83 -8.09
C LEU A 150 7.98 -2.99 -9.20
N ILE A 151 7.88 -3.53 -10.41
CA ILE A 151 7.30 -2.85 -11.57
C ILE A 151 5.82 -2.51 -11.32
N VAL A 152 5.03 -3.48 -10.87
CA VAL A 152 3.61 -3.30 -10.60
C VAL A 152 3.39 -2.32 -9.44
N SER A 153 4.18 -2.42 -8.36
CA SER A 153 4.03 -1.54 -7.21
C SER A 153 4.39 -0.09 -7.56
N VAL A 154 5.49 0.16 -8.28
CA VAL A 154 5.90 1.52 -8.63
C VAL A 154 4.91 2.16 -9.60
N THR A 155 4.43 1.40 -10.59
CA THR A 155 3.46 1.90 -11.58
C THR A 155 2.12 2.21 -10.92
N SER A 156 1.60 1.30 -10.09
CA SER A 156 0.32 1.47 -9.41
C SER A 156 0.33 2.67 -8.46
N ILE A 157 1.30 2.72 -7.54
CA ILE A 157 1.31 3.77 -6.50
C ILE A 157 1.59 5.16 -7.10
N THR A 158 2.39 5.22 -8.16
CA THR A 158 2.64 6.46 -8.90
C THR A 158 1.40 6.92 -9.64
N LEU A 159 0.65 6.01 -10.27
CA LEU A 159 -0.61 6.33 -10.93
C LEU A 159 -1.61 6.92 -9.93
N TRP A 160 -1.83 6.26 -8.79
CA TRP A 160 -2.71 6.76 -7.74
C TRP A 160 -2.28 8.14 -7.21
N THR A 161 -0.98 8.37 -7.08
CA THR A 161 -0.43 9.70 -6.73
C THR A 161 -0.74 10.75 -7.79
N PHE A 162 -0.57 10.42 -9.07
CA PHE A 162 -0.86 11.32 -10.19
C PHE A 162 -2.35 11.63 -10.30
N MET A 163 -3.22 10.65 -10.10
CA MET A 163 -4.66 10.86 -10.05
C MET A 163 -5.04 11.85 -8.94
N GLY A 164 -4.48 11.68 -7.74
CA GLY A 164 -4.68 12.65 -6.66
C GLY A 164 -4.22 14.06 -7.02
N LYS A 165 -3.02 14.18 -7.62
CA LYS A 165 -2.49 15.46 -8.09
C LYS A 165 -3.33 16.09 -9.21
N PHE A 166 -3.89 15.27 -10.10
CA PHE A 166 -4.78 15.71 -11.16
C PHE A 166 -6.10 16.25 -10.60
N ILE A 167 -6.74 15.53 -9.69
CA ILE A 167 -7.99 15.96 -9.05
C ILE A 167 -7.81 17.27 -8.26
N ARG A 168 -6.62 17.52 -7.69
CA ARG A 168 -6.32 18.79 -7.03
C ARG A 168 -6.52 20.02 -7.92
N LYS A 169 -6.40 19.90 -9.25
CA LYS A 169 -6.63 21.01 -10.19
C LYS A 169 -8.07 21.55 -10.16
N PHE A 170 -9.02 20.72 -9.77
CA PHE A 170 -10.45 21.07 -9.69
C PHE A 170 -10.86 21.58 -8.30
N ALA A 171 -9.97 21.51 -7.31
CA ALA A 171 -10.23 21.96 -5.94
C ALA A 171 -10.07 23.48 -5.81
N THR A 172 -11.10 24.23 -6.22
CA THR A 172 -11.08 25.71 -6.28
C THR A 172 -11.31 26.40 -4.94
N ASN A 173 -11.85 25.70 -3.94
CA ASN A 173 -12.17 26.29 -2.64
C ASN A 173 -11.82 25.36 -1.47
N GLN A 174 -11.76 25.95 -0.27
CA GLN A 174 -11.40 25.23 0.95
C GLN A 174 -12.41 24.14 1.35
N LYS A 175 -13.70 24.34 1.04
CA LYS A 175 -14.75 23.36 1.32
C LYS A 175 -14.53 22.07 0.54
N TYR A 176 -14.16 22.16 -0.74
CA TYR A 176 -13.86 21.01 -1.59
C TYR A 176 -12.69 20.20 -1.03
N ILE A 177 -11.62 20.86 -0.60
CA ILE A 177 -10.45 20.21 0.02
C ILE A 177 -10.86 19.45 1.28
N ASN A 178 -11.70 20.06 2.12
CA ASN A 178 -12.16 19.42 3.36
C ASN A 178 -13.07 18.21 3.06
N TYR A 179 -14.04 18.34 2.15
CA TYR A 179 -14.89 17.21 1.74
C TYR A 179 -14.10 16.08 1.12
N PHE A 180 -13.10 16.41 0.30
CA PHE A 180 -12.17 15.44 -0.26
C PHE A 180 -11.41 14.69 0.84
N ASN A 181 -10.89 15.40 1.84
CA ASN A 181 -10.18 14.79 2.96
C ASN A 181 -11.10 13.87 3.79
N TYR A 182 -12.35 14.29 4.04
CA TYR A 182 -13.34 13.45 4.72
C TYR A 182 -13.69 12.20 3.93
N ALA A 183 -13.89 12.32 2.61
CA ALA A 183 -14.11 11.17 1.73
C ALA A 183 -12.93 10.19 1.78
N MET A 184 -11.70 10.71 1.79
CA MET A 184 -10.50 9.87 1.86
C MET A 184 -10.33 9.16 3.20
N SER A 185 -10.62 9.85 4.30
CA SER A 185 -10.67 9.25 5.63
C SER A 185 -11.71 8.14 5.72
N LEU A 186 -12.92 8.40 5.20
CA LEU A 186 -13.99 7.41 5.16
C LEU A 186 -13.62 6.19 4.31
N LEU A 187 -12.98 6.38 3.15
CA LEU A 187 -12.49 5.28 2.31
C LEU A 187 -11.40 4.45 3.01
N LEU A 188 -10.52 5.07 3.79
CA LEU A 188 -9.57 4.35 4.64
C LEU A 188 -10.27 3.55 5.74
N LEU A 189 -11.28 4.11 6.40
CA LEU A 189 -12.06 3.37 7.40
C LEU A 189 -12.83 2.20 6.77
N ILE A 190 -13.40 2.37 5.58
CA ILE A 190 -14.04 1.27 4.83
C ILE A 190 -13.03 0.18 4.49
N SER A 191 -11.78 0.53 4.15
CA SER A 191 -10.75 -0.48 3.88
C SER A 191 -10.42 -1.35 5.10
N ILE A 192 -10.64 -0.84 6.32
CA ILE A 192 -10.51 -1.65 7.54
C ILE A 192 -11.58 -2.74 7.57
N ILE A 193 -12.83 -2.42 7.18
CA ILE A 193 -13.94 -3.40 7.19
C ILE A 193 -13.60 -4.60 6.32
N THR A 194 -12.97 -4.38 5.16
CA THR A 194 -12.54 -5.47 4.26
C THR A 194 -11.48 -6.39 4.87
N PHE A 195 -10.92 -6.07 6.03
CA PHE A 195 -9.98 -6.93 6.73
C PHE A 195 -10.65 -7.87 7.73
N TYR A 196 -11.86 -7.54 8.17
CA TYR A 196 -12.63 -8.32 9.16
C TYR A 196 -13.73 -9.18 8.53
N LEU A 197 -14.11 -8.87 7.29
CA LEU A 197 -14.90 -9.74 6.42
C LEU A 197 -13.98 -10.69 5.65
#